data_AF-A0A2V7DT50-F1
#
_entry.id   AF-A0A2V7DT50-F1
#
_cell.length_a   1.000
_cell.length_b   1.000
_cell.length_c   1.000
_cell.angle_alpha   90.00
_cell.angle_beta   90.00
_cell.angle_gamma   90.00
#
_symmetry.space_group_name_H-M   'P 1'
#
loop_
_entity.id
_entity.type
_entity.pdbx_description
1 polymer ?
#
loop_
_entity_poly.entity_id
_entity_poly.type
_entity_poly.pdbx_seq_one_letter_code
_entity_poly.pdbx_strand_id
1 'polypeptide(L)' 'MRLAQHMAVASDRVSSTTIEATEFPDLSRAYRVMAVPKIVINDRVEFEGALPEPQFLEAVLRAASESTA' A
#
# COMPACT_ATOMS: atom_id res chain seq x y z
N MET A 1 7.19 4.73 -0.82
CA MET A 1 6.81 5.21 0.53
C MET A 1 6.28 6.63 0.52
N ARG A 2 7.00 7.63 -0.04
CA ARG A 2 6.57 9.04 -0.07
C ARG A 2 5.10 9.27 -0.45
N LEU A 3 4.63 8.64 -1.53
CA LEU A 3 3.30 8.92 -2.06
C LEU A 3 2.16 8.44 -1.13
N ALA A 4 2.30 7.28 -0.50
CA ALA A 4 1.33 6.80 0.49
C ALA A 4 1.20 7.79 1.67
N GLN A 5 2.35 8.32 2.14
CA GLN A 5 2.37 9.31 3.21
C GLN A 5 1.71 10.63 2.79
N HIS A 6 1.97 11.10 1.57
CA HIS A 6 1.33 12.30 1.04
C HIS A 6 -0.19 12.14 0.96
N MET A 7 -0.69 10.97 0.52
CA MET A 7 -2.12 10.69 0.47
C MET A 7 -2.74 10.66 1.87
N ALA A 8 -2.06 10.07 2.85
CA ALA A 8 -2.51 10.06 4.24
C ALA A 8 -2.56 11.46 4.87
N VAL A 9 -1.65 12.36 4.50
CA VAL A 9 -1.69 13.77 4.93
C VAL A 9 -2.80 14.54 4.20
N ALA A 10 -3.05 14.21 2.94
CA ALA A 10 -4.04 14.90 2.12
C ALA A 10 -5.50 14.52 2.47
N SER A 11 -5.74 13.38 3.13
CA SER A 11 -7.08 12.92 3.45
C SER A 11 -7.14 12.10 4.72
N ASP A 12 -8.02 12.48 5.64
CA ASP A 12 -8.32 11.72 6.88
C ASP A 12 -8.91 10.33 6.62
N ARG A 13 -9.32 10.04 5.38
CA ARG A 13 -9.82 8.71 4.96
C ARG A 13 -8.71 7.72 4.63
N VAL A 14 -7.46 8.19 4.56
CA VAL A 14 -6.30 7.37 4.20
C VAL A 14 -5.35 7.36 5.38
N SER A 15 -5.01 6.17 5.86
CA SER A 15 -3.88 5.96 6.74
C SER A 15 -2.76 5.27 5.95
N SER A 16 -1.51 5.52 6.34
CA SER A 16 -0.38 4.81 5.77
C SER A 16 0.61 4.42 6.87
N THR A 17 1.22 3.26 6.74
CA THR A 17 2.27 2.78 7.62
C THR A 17 3.39 2.23 6.76
N THR A 18 4.61 2.64 7.09
CA THR A 18 5.82 2.18 6.45
C THR A 18 6.46 1.13 7.33
N ILE A 19 6.71 -0.06 6.77
CA ILE A 19 7.31 -1.18 7.47
C ILE A 19 8.64 -1.51 6.79
N GLU A 20 9.69 -1.68 7.58
CA GLU A 20 10.99 -2.15 7.11
C GLU A 20 10.94 -3.68 6.95
N ALA A 21 11.11 -4.19 5.74
CA ALA A 21 10.83 -5.60 5.44
C ALA A 21 11.80 -6.57 6.12
N THR A 22 13.06 -6.16 6.32
CA THR A 22 14.12 -6.98 6.91
C THR A 22 13.98 -7.13 8.43
N GLU A 23 13.34 -6.16 9.10
CA GLU A 23 12.99 -6.24 10.52
C GLU A 23 11.79 -7.17 10.80
N PHE A 24 10.92 -7.40 9.80
CA PHE A 24 9.71 -8.22 9.95
C PHE A 24 9.68 -9.37 8.92
N PRO A 25 10.57 -10.38 9.01
CA PRO A 25 10.68 -11.45 8.02
C PRO A 25 9.41 -12.30 7.90
N ASP A 26 8.68 -12.53 9.00
CA ASP A 26 7.44 -13.32 8.97
C ASP A 26 6.30 -12.57 8.27
N LEU A 27 6.21 -11.26 8.48
CA LEU A 27 5.26 -10.41 7.76
C LEU A 27 5.60 -10.36 6.28
N SER A 28 6.90 -10.22 5.95
CA SER A 28 7.38 -10.23 4.56
C SER A 28 7.04 -11.55 3.86
N ARG A 29 7.15 -12.69 4.56
CA ARG A 29 6.70 -14.00 4.04
C ARG A 29 5.19 -14.05 3.85
N ALA A 30 4.42 -13.59 4.83
CA ALA A 30 2.95 -13.59 4.76
C ALA A 30 2.41 -12.79 3.56
N TYR A 31 2.99 -11.63 3.28
CA TYR A 31 2.66 -10.80 2.12
C TYR A 31 3.45 -11.14 0.85
N ARG A 32 4.27 -12.20 0.88
CA ARG A 32 5.10 -12.64 -0.25
C ARG A 32 5.87 -11.48 -0.87
N VAL A 33 6.56 -10.70 -0.04
CA VAL A 33 7.40 -9.57 -0.48
C VAL A 33 8.59 -10.13 -1.26
N MET A 34 8.61 -9.91 -2.58
CA MET A 34 9.72 -10.33 -3.44
C MET A 34 10.60 -9.14 -3.84
N ALA A 35 9.99 -7.97 -4.04
CA ALA A 35 10.68 -6.72 -4.31
C ALA A 35 10.17 -5.58 -3.43
N VAL A 36 11.06 -4.63 -3.11
CA VAL A 36 10.72 -3.40 -2.38
C VAL A 36 10.78 -2.18 -3.30
N PRO A 37 9.88 -1.18 -3.13
CA PRO A 37 8.76 -1.17 -2.18
C PRO A 37 7.61 -2.08 -2.65
N LYS A 38 7.04 -2.88 -1.73
CA LYS A 38 5.73 -3.51 -1.90
C LYS A 38 4.69 -2.66 -1.17
N ILE A 39 3.58 -2.37 -1.84
CA ILE A 39 2.45 -1.65 -1.26
C ILE A 39 1.28 -2.63 -1.17
N VAL A 40 0.65 -2.67 -0.01
CA VAL A 40 -0.56 -3.44 0.25
C VAL A 40 -1.61 -2.49 0.82
N ILE A 41 -2.81 -2.52 0.26
CA ILE A 41 -3.92 -1.63 0.63
C ILE A 41 -5.10 -2.50 1.02
N ASN A 42 -5.53 -2.38 2.28
CA ASN A 42 -6.67 -3.10 2.88
C ASN A 42 -6.62 -4.62 2.66
N ASP A 43 -5.43 -5.22 2.56
CA ASP A 43 -5.21 -6.65 2.25
C ASP A 43 -5.87 -7.15 0.96
N ARG A 44 -6.21 -6.24 0.04
CA ARG A 44 -6.97 -6.52 -1.18
C ARG A 44 -6.20 -6.17 -2.44
N VAL A 45 -5.60 -4.97 -2.44
CA VAL A 45 -4.84 -4.47 -3.57
C VAL A 45 -3.37 -4.44 -3.19
N GLU A 46 -2.54 -5.05 -4.02
CA GLU A 46 -1.09 -5.03 -3.86
C GLU A 46 -0.37 -4.78 -5.18
N PHE A 47 0.80 -4.15 -5.08
CA PHE A 47 1.73 -3.98 -6.19
C PHE A 47 3.16 -3.78 -5.68
N GLU A 48 4.12 -4.07 -6.54
CA GLU A 48 5.55 -3.88 -6.28
C GLU A 48 6.10 -2.75 -7.14
N GLY A 49 7.09 -2.03 -6.61
CA GLY A 49 7.75 -0.93 -7.28
C GLY A 49 7.06 0.43 -7.08
N ALA A 50 7.65 1.45 -7.70
CA ALA A 50 7.14 2.82 -7.65
C ALA A 50 6.19 3.07 -8.83
N LEU A 51 4.89 3.14 -8.55
CA LEU A 51 3.91 3.57 -9.55
C LEU A 51 3.87 5.09 -9.67
N PRO A 52 3.56 5.64 -10.87
CA PRO A 52 3.17 7.03 -11.03
C PRO A 52 1.95 7.37 -10.18
N GLU A 53 1.85 8.62 -9.74
CA GLU A 53 0.81 9.07 -8.82
C GLU A 53 -0.64 8.78 -9.26
N PRO A 54 -1.02 9.00 -10.52
CA PRO A 54 -2.38 8.67 -10.97
C PRO A 54 -2.73 7.19 -10.81
N GLN A 55 -1.79 6.29 -11.12
CA GLN A 55 -2.01 4.84 -11.01
C GLN A 55 -2.07 4.39 -9.55
N PHE A 56 -1.26 5.01 -8.69
CA PHE A 56 -1.34 4.76 -7.26
C PHE A 56 -2.70 5.17 -6.69
N LEU A 57 -3.21 6.34 -7.08
CA LEU A 57 -4.52 6.81 -6.65
C LEU A 57 -5.64 5.88 -7.12
N GLU A 58 -5.56 5.40 -8.37
CA GLU A 58 -6.50 4.40 -8.90
C GLU A 58 -6.50 3.12 -8.05
N ALA A 59 -5.32 2.62 -7.65
CA ALA A 59 -5.21 1.47 -6.77
C ALA A 59 -5.86 1.70 -5.39
N VAL A 60 -5.69 2.90 -4.81
CA VAL A 60 -6.34 3.29 -3.55
C VAL A 60 -7.86 3.33 -3.71
N LEU A 61 -8.36 3.96 -4.77
CA LEU A 61 -9.80 4.07 -5.04
C LEU A 61 -10.44 2.70 -5.28
N ARG A 62 -9.74 1.79 -5.99
CA ARG A 62 -10.18 0.41 -6.17
C ARG A 62 -10.29 -0.33 -4.84
N ALA A 63 -9.28 -0.21 -3.99
CA ALA A 63 -9.30 -0.85 -2.67
C ALA A 63 -10.42 -0.29 -1.75
N ALA A 64 -10.79 0.98 -1.92
CA ALA A 64 -11.87 1.63 -1.18
C ALA A 64 -13.27 1.28 -1.72
N SER A 65 -13.42 1.05 -3.02
CA SER A 65 -14.70 0.72 -3.65
C SER A 65 -15.11 -0.75 -3.48
N GLU A 66 -14.16 -1.65 -3.24
CA GLU A 66 -14.41 -3.06 -2.90
C GLU A 66 -14.99 -3.24 -1.48
N SER A 67 -15.83 -2.31 -1.01
CA SER A 67 -16.48 -2.39 0.30
C SER A 67 -17.24 -3.70 0.42
N THR A 68 -16.95 -4.40 1.52
CA THR A 68 -17.66 -5.57 2.02
C THR A 68 -19.17 -5.30 1.96
N ALA A 69 -19.90 -6.18 1.25
CA ALA A 69 -21.33 -6.35 1.39
C ALA A 69 -21.66 -7.02 2.72
#